data_AF-A0A0G2HU40-F1
#
_entry.id   AF-A0A0G2HU40-F1
#
_cell.length_a   1.000
_cell.length_b   1.000
_cell.length_c   1.000
_cell.angle_alpha   90.00
_cell.angle_beta   90.00
_cell.angle_gamma   90.00
#
_symmetry.space_group_name_H-M   'P 1'
#
loop_
_entity.id
_entity.type
_entity.pdbx_description
1 polymer ?
#
loop_
_entity_poly.entity_id
_entity_poly.type
_entity_poly.pdbx_seq_one_letter_code
_entity_poly.pdbx_strand_id
1 'polypeptide(L)'
;MATPGPPSPLVPPSTSTSTSTPPPTSTTLPTPPFPTPTIIPPRGPHTHTLILLHGRGDCSIDFSTDIITAPLQFPIPPNASRSSLPQRFPGVKFIFPGAKSSRSTAAGNILMPQWFNSVTLHPVYEREWEVARDGLRESVNYLLELVREEGRVLGGVGKVVVGGLSQGAVVALGAAVSFDVGVDGGGESLGGCVAMSGWLPFQRELMALAGEGKMGEGGADSGTAVIIDADPAEQEEEKEQHLKPDPKLAVKATNWFRENILGISPVVTDSQSQSQLQTLPPKTPIWIAHGALDEHVMPQFAEDAAKTLERLGWNVTFMMYDDLAHWFMPDELADLAIYLNVLVGVPDEE
;
A
#
# COMPACT_ATOMS: atom_id res chain seq x y z
N MET A 1 64.65 -64.21 30.35
CA MET A 1 63.61 -65.24 30.41
C MET A 1 62.34 -64.58 30.90
N ALA A 2 61.25 -64.78 30.16
CA ALA A 2 60.01 -64.02 30.28
C ALA A 2 59.23 -64.28 31.58
N THR A 3 58.71 -63.22 32.18
CA THR A 3 57.58 -63.27 33.13
C THR A 3 56.39 -62.57 32.47
N PRO A 4 55.15 -63.11 32.53
CA PRO A 4 54.00 -62.50 31.90
C PRO A 4 53.48 -61.33 32.74
N GLY A 5 53.18 -60.20 32.08
CA GLY A 5 52.57 -59.03 32.70
C GLY A 5 51.08 -59.25 33.04
N PRO A 6 50.54 -58.46 34.00
CA PRO A 6 49.16 -58.59 34.48
C PRO A 6 48.11 -58.11 33.46
N PRO A 7 46.84 -58.56 33.58
CA PRO A 7 45.78 -58.28 32.61
C PRO A 7 45.29 -56.83 32.65
N SER A 8 44.91 -56.31 31.48
CA SER A 8 44.40 -54.94 31.25
C SER A 8 43.07 -54.67 31.96
N PRO A 9 42.85 -53.45 32.50
CA PRO A 9 41.59 -53.06 33.13
C PRO A 9 40.49 -52.73 32.09
N LEU A 10 39.25 -53.07 32.44
CA LEU A 10 38.02 -52.80 31.70
C LEU A 10 37.77 -51.28 31.55
N VAL A 11 37.48 -50.84 30.33
CA VAL A 11 37.10 -49.47 29.98
C VAL A 11 35.59 -49.27 30.21
N PRO A 12 35.14 -48.29 31.01
CA PRO A 12 33.73 -47.94 31.11
C PRO A 12 33.26 -47.12 29.88
N PRO A 13 31.97 -47.18 29.51
CA PRO A 13 31.46 -46.57 28.29
C PRO A 13 31.54 -45.04 28.32
N SER A 14 31.99 -44.45 27.21
CA SER A 14 32.09 -43.01 26.99
C SER A 14 30.71 -42.39 26.79
N THR A 15 30.32 -41.50 27.71
CA THR A 15 29.19 -40.58 27.53
C THR A 15 29.62 -39.43 26.61
N SER A 16 29.07 -39.39 25.40
CA SER A 16 29.25 -38.27 24.47
C SER A 16 28.39 -37.09 24.88
N THR A 17 28.95 -36.16 25.66
CA THR A 17 28.38 -34.82 25.83
C THR A 17 28.61 -34.02 24.57
N SER A 18 27.58 -33.90 23.73
CA SER A 18 27.56 -32.96 22.62
C SER A 18 27.46 -31.53 23.18
N THR A 19 28.58 -30.82 23.28
CA THR A 19 28.58 -29.37 23.46
C THR A 19 28.11 -28.73 22.15
N SER A 20 26.83 -28.35 22.10
CA SER A 20 26.29 -27.54 21.02
C SER A 20 26.84 -26.12 21.15
N THR A 21 27.78 -25.76 20.29
CA THR A 21 28.17 -24.37 20.05
C THR A 21 26.95 -23.63 19.49
N PRO A 22 26.53 -22.48 20.05
CA PRO A 22 25.48 -21.69 19.42
C PRO A 22 25.97 -21.25 18.03
N PRO A 23 25.06 -21.20 17.02
CA PRO A 23 25.43 -20.75 15.69
C PRO A 23 25.95 -19.30 15.75
N PRO A 24 26.88 -18.91 14.87
CA PRO A 24 27.34 -17.54 14.80
C PRO A 24 26.13 -16.64 14.55
N THR A 25 25.96 -15.64 15.41
CA THR A 25 24.94 -14.61 15.26
C THR A 25 25.15 -13.96 13.91
N SER A 26 24.16 -14.11 13.02
CA SER A 26 24.12 -13.44 11.72
C SER A 26 24.30 -11.96 11.97
N THR A 27 25.49 -11.44 11.67
CA THR A 27 25.77 -10.01 11.78
C THR A 27 25.21 -9.40 10.52
N THR A 28 23.91 -9.12 10.51
CA THR A 28 23.27 -8.38 9.42
C THR A 28 23.92 -7.00 9.36
N LEU A 29 24.53 -6.69 8.21
CA LEU A 29 25.02 -5.33 7.95
C LEU A 29 23.83 -4.37 8.10
N PRO A 30 24.00 -3.19 8.73
CA PRO A 30 22.91 -2.22 8.86
C PRO A 30 22.37 -1.86 7.48
N THR A 31 21.07 -2.05 7.28
CA THR A 31 20.39 -1.58 6.07
C THR A 31 20.57 -0.06 5.98
N PRO A 32 20.96 0.51 4.83
CA PRO A 32 21.12 1.96 4.71
C PRO A 32 19.79 2.67 5.04
N PRO A 33 19.84 3.85 5.70
CA PRO A 33 18.64 4.61 6.02
C PRO A 33 17.95 5.11 4.74
N PHE A 34 16.66 5.47 4.86
CA PHE A 34 15.97 6.17 3.77
C PHE A 34 16.64 7.54 3.54
N PRO A 35 16.75 8.00 2.28
CA PRO A 35 17.17 9.36 1.96
C PRO A 35 16.32 10.42 2.65
N THR A 36 16.93 11.57 2.94
CA THR A 36 16.19 12.74 3.46
C THR A 36 15.09 13.15 2.47
N PRO A 37 13.84 13.34 2.92
CA PRO A 37 12.75 13.79 2.06
C PRO A 37 12.99 15.18 1.47
N THR A 38 12.48 15.41 0.26
CA THR A 38 12.28 16.77 -0.26
C THR A 38 11.05 17.37 0.41
N ILE A 39 11.17 18.56 1.00
CA ILE A 39 10.07 19.22 1.73
C ILE A 39 9.76 20.55 1.05
N ILE A 40 8.50 20.75 0.70
CA ILE A 40 7.96 22.02 0.23
C ILE A 40 7.11 22.61 1.37
N PRO A 41 7.56 23.71 2.01
CA PRO A 41 6.84 24.30 3.13
C PRO A 41 5.48 24.87 2.68
N PRO A 42 4.50 24.96 3.60
CA PRO A 42 3.25 25.64 3.31
C PRO A 42 3.51 27.13 3.03
N ARG A 43 2.66 27.72 2.18
CA ARG A 43 2.69 29.15 1.82
C ARG A 43 1.94 30.02 2.84
N GLY A 44 1.07 29.42 3.65
CA GLY A 44 0.35 30.02 4.76
C GLY A 44 0.52 29.23 6.06
N PRO A 45 -0.37 29.42 7.06
CA PRO A 45 -0.39 28.60 8.27
C PRO A 45 -0.50 27.11 7.92
N HIS A 46 0.33 26.28 8.53
CA HIS A 46 0.33 24.83 8.28
C HIS A 46 -0.96 24.20 8.78
N THR A 47 -1.81 23.74 7.85
CA THR A 47 -3.10 23.11 8.16
C THR A 47 -3.09 21.61 7.92
N HIS A 48 -2.39 21.16 6.86
CA HIS A 48 -2.35 19.77 6.44
C HIS A 48 -0.96 19.39 5.92
N THR A 49 -0.65 18.09 5.94
CA THR A 49 0.54 17.56 5.27
C THR A 49 0.13 16.53 4.23
N LEU A 50 0.68 16.65 3.03
CA LEU A 50 0.57 15.66 1.96
C LEU A 50 1.92 14.99 1.74
N ILE A 51 2.01 13.67 1.98
CA ILE A 51 3.22 12.86 1.81
C ILE A 51 3.07 12.03 0.53
N LEU A 52 3.86 12.32 -0.52
CA LEU A 52 3.77 11.67 -1.82
C LEU A 52 5.03 10.90 -2.17
N LEU A 53 4.88 9.59 -2.42
CA LEU A 53 5.95 8.67 -2.76
C LEU A 53 6.09 8.53 -4.28
N HIS A 54 7.31 8.67 -4.79
CA HIS A 54 7.62 8.54 -6.21
C HIS A 54 7.57 7.08 -6.69
N GLY A 55 7.57 6.89 -8.02
CA GLY A 55 7.64 5.57 -8.66
C GLY A 55 9.03 4.92 -8.57
N ARG A 56 9.12 3.64 -8.94
CA ARG A 56 10.40 2.91 -8.99
C ARG A 56 11.34 3.56 -10.02
N GLY A 57 12.60 3.75 -9.64
CA GLY A 57 13.64 4.33 -10.49
C GLY A 57 13.70 5.86 -10.48
N ASP A 58 12.68 6.53 -9.94
CA ASP A 58 12.60 7.99 -9.81
C ASP A 58 13.27 8.48 -8.51
N CYS A 59 13.22 9.78 -8.23
CA CYS A 59 13.73 10.38 -7.00
C CYS A 59 12.80 11.46 -6.43
N SER A 60 13.00 11.81 -5.15
CA SER A 60 12.17 12.79 -4.47
C SER A 60 12.22 14.20 -5.06
N ILE A 61 13.33 14.59 -5.69
CA ILE A 61 13.51 15.94 -6.23
C ILE A 61 12.72 16.13 -7.52
N ASP A 62 12.91 15.22 -8.48
CA ASP A 62 12.27 15.30 -9.79
C ASP A 62 10.76 15.14 -9.65
N PHE A 63 10.31 14.08 -8.95
CA PHE A 63 8.89 13.86 -8.68
C PHE A 63 8.23 15.03 -7.95
N SER A 64 8.91 15.63 -6.96
CA SER A 64 8.38 16.81 -6.27
C SER A 64 8.21 17.99 -7.21
N THR A 65 9.18 18.21 -8.10
CA THR A 65 9.18 19.32 -9.04
C THR A 65 8.01 19.18 -10.02
N ASP A 66 7.82 17.99 -10.56
CA ASP A 66 6.74 17.71 -11.51
C ASP A 66 5.37 17.92 -10.85
N ILE A 67 5.13 17.36 -9.65
CA ILE A 67 3.85 17.50 -8.94
C ILE A 67 3.53 18.95 -8.54
N ILE A 68 4.49 19.69 -7.97
CA ILE A 68 4.21 21.03 -7.44
C ILE A 68 4.12 22.12 -8.51
N THR A 69 4.64 21.85 -9.71
CA THR A 69 4.63 22.80 -10.84
C THR A 69 3.61 22.45 -11.91
N ALA A 70 3.07 21.22 -11.91
CA ALA A 70 2.03 20.82 -12.84
C ALA A 70 0.78 21.72 -12.70
N PRO A 71 0.21 22.17 -13.83
CA PRO A 71 -1.02 22.94 -13.81
C PRO A 71 -2.21 22.03 -13.47
N LEU A 72 -3.19 22.56 -12.75
CA LEU A 72 -4.48 21.90 -12.48
C LEU A 72 -5.51 22.11 -13.60
N GLN A 73 -5.08 22.67 -14.73
CA GLN A 73 -5.94 22.88 -15.90
C GLN A 73 -5.08 22.93 -17.16
N PHE A 74 -5.49 22.21 -18.20
CA PHE A 74 -4.84 22.27 -19.51
C PHE A 74 -5.86 22.14 -20.66
N PRO A 75 -5.74 22.92 -21.75
CA PRO A 75 -4.80 24.02 -21.95
C PRO A 75 -5.13 25.21 -21.04
N ILE A 76 -4.09 25.92 -20.59
CA ILE A 76 -4.26 27.09 -19.70
C ILE A 76 -4.90 28.23 -20.51
N PRO A 77 -6.08 28.74 -20.12
CA PRO A 77 -6.70 29.86 -20.83
C PRO A 77 -5.78 31.09 -20.84
N PRO A 78 -5.80 31.94 -21.90
CA PRO A 78 -4.85 33.06 -22.05
C PRO A 78 -4.83 34.07 -20.90
N ASN A 79 -5.91 34.13 -20.10
CA ASN A 79 -6.09 35.05 -18.98
C ASN A 79 -6.25 34.34 -17.62
N ALA A 80 -6.09 33.02 -17.56
CA ALA A 80 -6.15 32.29 -16.30
C ALA A 80 -4.80 32.38 -15.58
N SER A 81 -4.85 32.58 -14.27
CA SER A 81 -3.66 32.35 -13.44
C SER A 81 -3.36 30.85 -13.46
N ARG A 82 -2.08 30.49 -13.60
CA ARG A 82 -1.66 29.10 -13.37
C ARG A 82 -2.01 28.75 -11.92
N SER A 83 -2.76 27.67 -11.74
CA SER A 83 -2.98 27.04 -10.44
C SER A 83 -2.24 25.72 -10.42
N SER A 84 -1.38 25.54 -9.43
CA SER A 84 -0.79 24.26 -9.04
C SER A 84 -1.26 23.88 -7.63
N LEU A 85 -1.01 22.64 -7.20
CA LEU A 85 -1.44 22.18 -5.87
C LEU A 85 -0.99 23.11 -4.72
N PRO A 86 0.29 23.56 -4.63
CA PRO A 86 0.67 24.50 -3.58
C PRO A 86 -0.02 25.86 -3.67
N GLN A 87 -0.38 26.33 -4.86
CA GLN A 87 -1.08 27.61 -5.02
C GLN A 87 -2.54 27.49 -4.60
N ARG A 88 -3.20 26.38 -4.94
CA ARG A 88 -4.59 26.12 -4.55
C ARG A 88 -4.73 25.86 -3.05
N PHE A 89 -3.73 25.21 -2.44
CA PHE A 89 -3.73 24.83 -1.02
C PHE A 89 -2.55 25.44 -0.26
N PRO A 90 -2.59 26.75 0.07
CA PRO A 90 -1.46 27.45 0.71
C PRO A 90 -1.09 26.87 2.08
N GLY A 91 -2.03 26.24 2.79
CA GLY A 91 -1.79 25.66 4.12
C GLY A 91 -1.17 24.26 4.10
N VAL A 92 -1.00 23.65 2.93
CA VAL A 92 -0.47 22.29 2.80
C VAL A 92 1.05 22.31 2.76
N LYS A 93 1.67 21.54 3.65
CA LYS A 93 3.07 21.13 3.55
C LYS A 93 3.15 19.90 2.66
N PHE A 94 4.05 19.88 1.69
CA PHE A 94 4.30 18.69 0.87
C PHE A 94 5.62 18.03 1.28
N ILE A 95 5.58 16.72 1.43
CA ILE A 95 6.76 15.90 1.73
C ILE A 95 6.87 14.84 0.65
N PHE A 96 8.03 14.75 0.02
CA PHE A 96 8.36 13.76 -1.00
C PHE A 96 9.51 12.90 -0.47
N PRO A 97 9.23 11.74 0.15
CA PRO A 97 10.27 10.85 0.65
C PRO A 97 11.01 10.19 -0.52
N GLY A 98 12.32 9.99 -0.36
CA GLY A 98 13.11 9.21 -1.32
C GLY A 98 13.13 7.71 -0.97
N ALA A 99 13.08 6.85 -1.98
CA ALA A 99 13.26 5.41 -1.80
C ALA A 99 14.75 5.05 -1.59
N LYS A 100 15.03 3.94 -0.90
CA LYS A 100 16.39 3.40 -0.80
C LYS A 100 16.87 2.93 -2.17
N SER A 101 18.15 3.14 -2.47
CA SER A 101 18.79 2.49 -3.61
C SER A 101 19.03 1.02 -3.29
N SER A 102 18.44 0.13 -4.09
CA SER A 102 18.66 -1.32 -3.99
C SER A 102 18.72 -1.95 -5.38
N ARG A 103 19.18 -3.20 -5.48
CA ARG A 103 19.28 -3.89 -6.76
C ARG A 103 17.92 -4.43 -7.17
N SER A 104 17.45 -4.06 -8.35
CA SER A 104 16.17 -4.51 -8.89
C SER A 104 16.34 -5.85 -9.59
N THR A 105 15.67 -6.90 -9.09
CA THR A 105 15.68 -8.21 -9.76
C THR A 105 15.02 -8.12 -11.14
N ALA A 106 13.88 -7.44 -11.22
CA ALA A 106 13.12 -7.19 -12.46
C ALA A 106 13.94 -6.49 -13.55
N ALA A 107 14.85 -5.59 -13.17
CA ALA A 107 15.68 -4.84 -14.10
C ALA A 107 17.11 -5.40 -14.23
N GLY A 108 17.28 -6.73 -14.13
CA GLY A 108 18.59 -7.35 -14.35
C GLY A 108 19.65 -6.98 -13.31
N ASN A 109 19.24 -6.79 -12.05
CA ASN A 109 20.10 -6.49 -10.90
C ASN A 109 20.75 -5.10 -10.92
N ILE A 110 20.20 -4.17 -11.72
CA ILE A 110 20.58 -2.75 -11.77
C ILE A 110 20.27 -2.09 -10.42
N LEU A 111 21.20 -1.26 -9.93
CA LEU A 111 21.02 -0.45 -8.74
C LEU A 111 20.14 0.76 -9.06
N MET A 112 18.99 0.89 -8.39
CA MET A 112 18.07 2.01 -8.58
C MET A 112 17.27 2.30 -7.29
N PRO A 113 16.73 3.52 -7.13
CA PRO A 113 15.75 3.81 -6.08
C PRO A 113 14.50 2.93 -6.24
N GLN A 114 14.13 2.21 -5.19
CA GLN A 114 12.89 1.41 -5.17
C GLN A 114 12.44 1.15 -3.73
N TRP A 115 11.14 1.15 -3.49
CA TRP A 115 10.54 0.92 -2.18
C TRP A 115 10.59 -0.55 -1.77
N PHE A 116 10.45 -1.43 -2.75
CA PHE A 116 10.58 -2.87 -2.55
C PHE A 116 11.10 -3.51 -3.83
N ASN A 117 11.70 -4.70 -3.71
CA ASN A 117 12.16 -5.42 -4.87
C ASN A 117 11.01 -6.23 -5.50
N SER A 118 11.06 -6.40 -6.80
CA SER A 118 10.14 -7.23 -7.58
C SER A 118 10.95 -8.01 -8.59
N VAL A 119 10.48 -9.21 -8.97
CA VAL A 119 11.16 -9.99 -10.01
C VAL A 119 10.60 -9.72 -11.41
N THR A 120 9.46 -9.06 -11.51
CA THR A 120 8.89 -8.57 -12.78
C THR A 120 8.77 -7.04 -12.79
N LEU A 121 8.89 -6.46 -13.99
CA LEU A 121 8.67 -5.02 -14.20
C LEU A 121 7.17 -4.67 -14.18
N HIS A 122 6.35 -5.57 -14.72
CA HIS A 122 4.90 -5.52 -14.73
C HIS A 122 4.37 -6.34 -13.56
N PRO A 123 3.46 -5.80 -12.72
CA PRO A 123 2.88 -6.58 -11.64
C PRO A 123 2.18 -7.81 -12.20
N VAL A 124 2.37 -8.97 -11.58
CA VAL A 124 1.58 -10.16 -11.84
C VAL A 124 1.01 -10.57 -10.49
N TYR A 125 -0.31 -10.56 -10.32
CA TYR A 125 -0.99 -10.78 -9.04
C TYR A 125 -0.75 -12.15 -8.37
N GLU A 126 0.13 -12.99 -8.90
CA GLU A 126 0.07 -14.42 -8.62
C GLU A 126 1.23 -15.00 -7.85
N ARG A 127 2.45 -14.44 -7.92
CA ARG A 127 3.65 -15.08 -7.36
C ARG A 127 4.63 -13.96 -7.03
N GLU A 128 5.47 -14.14 -6.01
CA GLU A 128 6.66 -13.30 -5.75
C GLU A 128 6.51 -12.14 -4.75
N TRP A 129 5.45 -12.11 -3.94
CA TRP A 129 5.45 -11.25 -2.75
C TRP A 129 6.59 -11.57 -1.77
N GLU A 130 7.17 -12.77 -1.81
CA GLU A 130 8.32 -13.13 -0.98
C GLU A 130 9.51 -12.16 -1.17
N VAL A 131 9.79 -11.74 -2.40
CA VAL A 131 10.88 -10.80 -2.71
C VAL A 131 10.52 -9.36 -2.33
N ALA A 132 9.23 -9.02 -2.42
CA ALA A 132 8.73 -7.68 -2.14
C ALA A 132 8.46 -7.41 -0.64
N ARG A 133 8.11 -8.45 0.14
CA ARG A 133 7.52 -8.33 1.48
C ARG A 133 8.37 -7.51 2.45
N ASP A 134 9.66 -7.81 2.54
CA ASP A 134 10.54 -7.13 3.51
C ASP A 134 10.77 -5.67 3.15
N GLY A 135 11.01 -5.37 1.87
CA GLY A 135 11.13 -3.98 1.39
C GLY A 135 9.83 -3.20 1.56
N LEU A 136 8.68 -3.84 1.30
CA LEU A 136 7.37 -3.22 1.49
C LEU A 136 7.11 -2.95 2.97
N ARG A 137 7.43 -3.90 3.86
CA ARG A 137 7.36 -3.71 5.32
C ARG A 137 8.19 -2.50 5.75
N GLU A 138 9.46 -2.43 5.32
CA GLU A 138 10.34 -1.30 5.66
C GLU A 138 9.78 0.04 5.16
N SER A 139 9.27 0.07 3.92
CA SER A 139 8.74 1.29 3.31
C SER A 139 7.43 1.76 3.94
N VAL A 140 6.53 0.84 4.26
CA VAL A 140 5.27 1.17 4.97
C VAL A 140 5.59 1.67 6.38
N ASN A 141 6.49 1.02 7.10
CA ASN A 141 6.89 1.47 8.45
C ASN A 141 7.54 2.87 8.41
N TYR A 142 8.38 3.15 7.40
CA TYR A 142 8.95 4.49 7.20
C TYR A 142 7.88 5.54 6.92
N LEU A 143 6.91 5.23 6.05
CA LEU A 143 5.79 6.13 5.79
C LEU A 143 4.96 6.40 7.06
N LEU A 144 4.68 5.36 7.85
CA LEU A 144 3.96 5.50 9.12
C LEU A 144 4.76 6.31 10.16
N GLU A 145 6.09 6.27 10.14
CA GLU A 145 6.93 7.13 10.97
C GLU A 145 6.78 8.61 10.58
N LEU A 146 6.83 8.93 9.27
CA LEU A 146 6.59 10.29 8.79
C LEU A 146 5.18 10.78 9.14
N VAL A 147 4.17 9.91 9.03
CA VAL A 147 2.80 10.23 9.45
C VAL A 147 2.74 10.62 10.92
N ARG A 148 3.41 9.86 11.81
CA ARG A 148 3.41 10.14 13.24
C ARG A 148 4.12 11.46 13.57
N GLU A 149 5.23 11.77 12.91
CA GLU A 149 5.94 13.03 13.13
C GLU A 149 5.10 14.24 12.65
N GLU A 150 4.48 14.14 11.47
CA GLU A 150 3.62 15.21 10.96
C GLU A 150 2.34 15.34 11.78
N GLY A 151 1.78 14.23 12.24
CA GLY A 151 0.65 14.23 13.16
C GLY A 151 0.98 14.96 14.47
N ARG A 152 2.20 14.80 15.01
CA ARG A 152 2.67 15.53 16.20
C ARG A 152 2.74 17.05 15.96
N VAL A 153 3.11 17.47 14.75
CA VAL A 153 3.15 18.89 14.35
C VAL A 153 1.73 19.46 14.20
N LEU A 154 0.82 18.69 13.62
CA LEU A 154 -0.56 19.11 13.30
C LEU A 154 -1.57 18.92 14.45
N GLY A 155 -1.15 18.26 15.54
CA GLY A 155 -1.98 17.92 16.69
C GLY A 155 -2.88 16.70 16.47
N GLY A 156 -2.59 15.89 15.46
CA GLY A 156 -3.41 14.76 15.04
C GLY A 156 -3.05 14.24 13.64
N VAL A 157 -3.25 12.95 13.40
CA VAL A 157 -3.01 12.33 12.09
C VAL A 157 -4.14 12.59 11.09
N GLY A 158 -5.29 13.08 11.56
CA GLY A 158 -6.47 13.38 10.74
C GLY A 158 -6.25 14.43 9.65
N LYS A 159 -5.11 15.14 9.67
CA LYS A 159 -4.72 16.13 8.67
C LYS A 159 -3.48 15.72 7.85
N VAL A 160 -3.08 14.46 7.96
CA VAL A 160 -1.98 13.88 7.20
C VAL A 160 -2.55 12.97 6.12
N VAL A 161 -2.28 13.32 4.86
CA VAL A 161 -2.64 12.53 3.69
C VAL A 161 -1.40 11.81 3.19
N VAL A 162 -1.52 10.52 2.91
CA VAL A 162 -0.46 9.73 2.29
C VAL A 162 -0.81 9.40 0.86
N GLY A 163 0.18 9.27 -0.01
CA GLY A 163 -0.07 8.85 -1.37
C GLY A 163 1.16 8.60 -2.18
N GLY A 164 0.99 8.30 -3.45
CA GLY A 164 2.11 8.15 -4.36
C GLY A 164 1.73 7.71 -5.76
N LEU A 165 2.76 7.56 -6.58
CA LEU A 165 2.67 7.08 -7.96
C LEU A 165 3.32 5.71 -8.10
N SER A 166 2.72 4.81 -8.88
CA SER A 166 3.27 3.49 -9.20
C SER A 166 3.65 2.72 -7.93
N GLN A 167 4.92 2.32 -7.76
CA GLN A 167 5.39 1.66 -6.55
C GLN A 167 5.13 2.46 -5.25
N GLY A 168 5.18 3.79 -5.32
CA GLY A 168 4.85 4.65 -4.18
C GLY A 168 3.37 4.55 -3.77
N ALA A 169 2.47 4.39 -4.74
CA ALA A 169 1.04 4.18 -4.48
C ALA A 169 0.79 2.87 -3.71
N VAL A 170 1.53 1.81 -4.05
CA VAL A 170 1.44 0.50 -3.37
C VAL A 170 1.81 0.63 -1.88
N VAL A 171 2.87 1.39 -1.58
CA VAL A 171 3.29 1.67 -0.19
C VAL A 171 2.22 2.48 0.55
N ALA A 172 1.65 3.51 -0.10
CA ALA A 172 0.60 4.32 0.49
C ALA A 172 -0.68 3.51 0.79
N LEU A 173 -1.12 2.67 -0.15
CA LEU A 173 -2.25 1.76 0.07
C LEU A 173 -1.96 0.75 1.19
N GLY A 174 -0.75 0.19 1.24
CA GLY A 174 -0.32 -0.69 2.33
C GLY A 174 -0.38 0.00 3.69
N ALA A 175 0.07 1.26 3.77
CA ALA A 175 -0.06 2.07 4.97
C ALA A 175 -1.53 2.26 5.34
N ALA A 176 -2.39 2.69 4.42
CA ALA A 176 -3.81 2.93 4.66
C ALA A 176 -4.58 1.69 5.12
N VAL A 177 -4.29 0.51 4.56
CA VAL A 177 -4.93 -0.77 4.97
C VAL A 177 -4.47 -1.22 6.35
N SER A 178 -3.19 -1.03 6.66
CA SER A 178 -2.59 -1.44 7.94
C SER A 178 -2.88 -0.51 9.12
N PHE A 179 -3.37 0.70 8.83
CA PHE A 179 -3.54 1.78 9.79
C PHE A 179 -4.74 1.53 10.70
N ASP A 180 -4.49 1.39 11.99
CA ASP A 180 -5.56 1.32 12.99
C ASP A 180 -5.74 2.66 13.70
N VAL A 181 -7.00 3.11 13.79
CA VAL A 181 -7.37 4.39 14.40
C VAL A 181 -6.96 4.46 15.87
N GLY A 182 -7.10 3.36 16.62
CA GLY A 182 -6.79 3.34 18.05
C GLY A 182 -5.29 3.20 18.33
N VAL A 183 -4.63 2.28 17.61
CA VAL A 183 -3.22 1.92 17.84
C VAL A 183 -2.27 2.91 17.18
N ASP A 184 -2.53 3.31 15.94
CA ASP A 184 -1.63 4.16 15.16
C ASP A 184 -2.05 5.63 15.16
N GLY A 185 -3.35 5.90 15.16
CA GLY A 185 -3.91 7.24 15.00
C GLY A 185 -4.33 7.97 16.27
N GLY A 186 -4.23 7.34 17.45
CA GLY A 186 -4.60 7.99 18.71
C GLY A 186 -6.09 8.40 18.79
N GLY A 187 -6.96 7.72 18.05
CA GLY A 187 -8.39 8.02 17.93
C GLY A 187 -8.81 8.67 16.61
N GLU A 188 -7.85 9.01 15.74
CA GLU A 188 -8.10 9.58 14.42
C GLU A 188 -7.72 8.63 13.28
N SER A 189 -8.42 8.71 12.15
CA SER A 189 -7.96 8.09 10.90
C SER A 189 -6.90 8.97 10.24
N LEU A 190 -6.22 8.45 9.22
CA LEU A 190 -5.49 9.30 8.28
C LEU A 190 -6.45 10.30 7.63
N GLY A 191 -5.94 11.46 7.24
CA GLY A 191 -6.73 12.46 6.52
C GLY A 191 -7.20 11.96 5.15
N GLY A 192 -6.39 11.12 4.50
CA GLY A 192 -6.73 10.49 3.22
C GLY A 192 -5.61 9.62 2.67
N CYS A 193 -5.91 8.87 1.61
CA CYS A 193 -4.96 8.08 0.85
C CYS A 193 -5.14 8.35 -0.65
N VAL A 194 -4.04 8.57 -1.37
CA VAL A 194 -4.01 8.88 -2.82
C VAL A 194 -3.14 7.86 -3.54
N ALA A 195 -3.69 7.14 -4.51
CA ALA A 195 -2.97 6.14 -5.30
C ALA A 195 -3.08 6.43 -6.79
N MET A 196 -1.99 6.85 -7.42
CA MET A 196 -1.92 7.13 -8.87
C MET A 196 -1.14 6.01 -9.57
N SER A 197 -1.71 5.45 -10.65
CA SER A 197 -1.08 4.41 -11.48
C SER A 197 -0.57 3.21 -10.67
N GLY A 198 -1.29 2.82 -9.62
CA GLY A 198 -0.85 1.87 -8.59
C GLY A 198 -1.63 0.56 -8.56
N TRP A 199 -1.32 -0.30 -7.58
CA TRP A 199 -2.07 -1.51 -7.28
C TRP A 199 -2.11 -1.79 -5.78
N LEU A 200 -3.10 -2.56 -5.33
CA LEU A 200 -3.22 -2.95 -3.92
C LEU A 200 -2.23 -4.09 -3.60
N PRO A 201 -1.31 -3.92 -2.63
CA PRO A 201 -0.43 -5.01 -2.23
C PRO A 201 -1.24 -6.15 -1.60
N PHE A 202 -0.93 -7.39 -1.98
CA PHE A 202 -1.63 -8.60 -1.53
C PHE A 202 -3.15 -8.56 -1.79
N GLN A 203 -3.56 -7.96 -2.92
CA GLN A 203 -4.97 -7.79 -3.28
C GLN A 203 -5.76 -9.10 -3.22
N ARG A 204 -5.22 -10.21 -3.70
CA ARG A 204 -5.93 -11.50 -3.73
C ARG A 204 -6.17 -12.04 -2.34
N GLU A 205 -5.16 -11.99 -1.48
CA GLU A 205 -5.28 -12.40 -0.09
C GLU A 205 -6.29 -11.53 0.64
N LEU A 206 -6.27 -10.21 0.42
CA LEU A 206 -7.24 -9.28 0.98
C LEU A 206 -8.66 -9.54 0.45
N MET A 207 -8.83 -9.76 -0.85
CA MET A 207 -10.12 -10.08 -1.46
C MET A 207 -10.69 -11.42 -0.97
N ALA A 208 -9.83 -12.41 -0.74
CA ALA A 208 -10.25 -13.69 -0.17
C ALA A 208 -10.86 -13.55 1.23
N LEU A 209 -10.42 -12.57 2.02
CA LEU A 209 -11.02 -12.27 3.33
C LEU A 209 -12.47 -11.81 3.22
N ALA A 210 -12.83 -11.14 2.11
CA ALA A 210 -14.19 -10.70 1.80
C ALA A 210 -15.08 -11.83 1.25
N GLY A 211 -14.50 -12.98 0.91
CA GLY A 211 -15.12 -14.05 0.12
C GLY A 211 -15.13 -15.44 0.77
N GLU A 212 -15.11 -15.57 2.10
CA GLU A 212 -15.32 -16.84 2.82
C GLU A 212 -16.78 -17.37 2.72
N GLY A 213 -17.31 -17.37 1.49
CA GLY A 213 -18.55 -17.99 1.05
C GLY A 213 -18.35 -18.63 -0.32
N LYS A 214 -17.74 -19.82 -0.35
CA LYS A 214 -17.65 -20.79 -1.47
C LYS A 214 -17.27 -20.22 -2.86
N MET A 215 -15.99 -20.31 -3.21
CA MET A 215 -15.59 -20.52 -4.60
C MET A 215 -15.91 -21.97 -4.98
N GLY A 216 -16.88 -22.16 -5.89
CA GLY A 216 -17.24 -23.47 -6.42
C GLY A 216 -16.07 -24.09 -7.19
N GLU A 217 -15.82 -25.37 -6.91
CA GLU A 217 -14.88 -26.21 -7.65
C GLU A 217 -15.32 -26.33 -9.11
N GLY A 218 -14.59 -25.69 -10.03
CA GLY A 218 -14.69 -25.94 -11.46
C GLY A 218 -13.98 -27.25 -11.81
N GLY A 219 -14.67 -28.38 -11.58
CA GLY A 219 -14.25 -29.69 -12.06
C GLY A 219 -14.38 -29.81 -13.57
N ALA A 220 -13.31 -30.24 -14.22
CA ALA A 220 -13.29 -30.63 -15.62
C ALA A 220 -14.21 -31.84 -15.88
N ASP A 221 -15.11 -31.74 -16.86
CA ASP A 221 -15.38 -32.86 -17.76
C ASP A 221 -15.90 -32.40 -19.12
N SER A 222 -15.51 -33.18 -20.12
CA SER A 222 -15.62 -32.96 -21.56
C SER A 222 -16.97 -33.43 -22.12
N GLY A 223 -17.60 -32.59 -22.94
CA GLY A 223 -18.30 -33.01 -24.16
C GLY A 223 -19.78 -33.37 -24.04
N THR A 224 -20.65 -32.55 -24.65
CA THR A 224 -21.34 -32.85 -25.92
C THR A 224 -22.35 -31.72 -26.18
N ALA A 225 -22.24 -31.09 -27.36
CA ALA A 225 -23.12 -30.04 -27.81
C ALA A 225 -24.54 -30.57 -28.09
N VAL A 226 -25.56 -29.89 -27.53
CA VAL A 226 -26.93 -29.93 -28.04
C VAL A 226 -27.41 -28.50 -28.15
N ILE A 227 -27.59 -28.05 -29.39
CA ILE A 227 -28.20 -26.77 -29.75
C ILE A 227 -29.70 -26.92 -29.51
N ILE A 228 -30.28 -26.10 -28.63
CA ILE A 228 -31.72 -25.88 -28.57
C ILE A 228 -31.92 -24.37 -28.49
N ASP A 229 -32.41 -23.81 -29.58
CA ASP A 229 -32.96 -22.46 -29.68
C ASP A 229 -34.10 -22.29 -28.65
N ALA A 230 -33.93 -21.36 -27.70
CA ALA A 230 -35.00 -20.83 -26.90
C ALA A 230 -34.69 -19.36 -26.53
N ASP A 231 -35.44 -18.47 -27.18
CA ASP A 231 -35.81 -17.07 -26.85
C ASP A 231 -34.91 -16.22 -25.91
N PRO A 232 -34.33 -15.09 -26.36
CA PRO A 232 -33.50 -14.21 -25.54
C PRO A 232 -34.40 -13.20 -24.80
N ALA A 233 -35.14 -13.67 -23.80
CA ALA A 233 -35.78 -12.80 -22.83
C ALA A 233 -35.87 -13.52 -21.50
N GLU A 234 -35.27 -12.90 -20.47
CA GLU A 234 -35.29 -13.27 -19.05
C GLU A 234 -34.13 -14.16 -18.59
N GLN A 235 -33.42 -13.64 -17.56
CA GLN A 235 -32.31 -14.21 -16.77
C GLN A 235 -30.91 -13.79 -17.30
N GLU A 236 -30.09 -12.98 -16.62
CA GLU A 236 -30.00 -12.68 -15.20
C GLU A 236 -29.59 -11.20 -15.00
N GLU A 237 -30.49 -10.39 -14.44
CA GLU A 237 -30.05 -9.22 -13.67
C GLU A 237 -29.39 -9.76 -12.40
N GLU A 238 -28.08 -10.00 -12.43
CA GLU A 238 -27.29 -10.00 -11.20
C GLU A 238 -27.41 -8.60 -10.60
N LYS A 239 -28.42 -8.42 -9.75
CA LYS A 239 -28.48 -7.31 -8.82
C LYS A 239 -27.17 -7.36 -8.03
N GLU A 240 -26.22 -6.49 -8.36
CA GLU A 240 -25.26 -5.97 -7.40
C GLU A 240 -26.07 -5.37 -6.25
N GLN A 241 -26.48 -6.23 -5.32
CA GLN A 241 -26.90 -5.80 -4.03
C GLN A 241 -25.71 -5.03 -3.48
N HIS A 242 -25.87 -3.72 -3.35
CA HIS A 242 -24.96 -2.85 -2.61
C HIS A 242 -24.90 -3.40 -1.18
N LEU A 243 -24.08 -4.43 -0.96
CA LEU A 243 -23.86 -5.03 0.35
C LEU A 243 -23.28 -3.90 1.20
N LYS A 244 -23.98 -3.55 2.28
CA LYS A 244 -23.45 -2.59 3.24
C LYS A 244 -22.08 -3.11 3.71
N PRO A 245 -21.04 -2.26 3.73
CA PRO A 245 -19.73 -2.61 4.24
C PRO A 245 -19.85 -3.35 5.57
N ASP A 246 -19.29 -4.56 5.69
CA ASP A 246 -19.13 -5.21 6.99
C ASP A 246 -17.86 -4.67 7.64
N PRO A 247 -17.95 -3.83 8.69
CA PRO A 247 -16.78 -3.23 9.34
C PRO A 247 -15.80 -4.28 9.90
N LYS A 248 -16.27 -5.51 10.14
CA LYS A 248 -15.42 -6.61 10.58
C LYS A 248 -14.44 -7.05 9.51
N LEU A 249 -14.79 -6.92 8.22
CA LEU A 249 -13.91 -7.28 7.12
C LEU A 249 -12.71 -6.33 7.04
N ALA A 250 -12.92 -5.03 7.27
CA ALA A 250 -11.83 -4.07 7.36
C ALA A 250 -10.86 -4.42 8.50
N VAL A 251 -11.37 -4.71 9.69
CA VAL A 251 -10.52 -5.12 10.83
C VAL A 251 -9.77 -6.42 10.53
N LYS A 252 -10.42 -7.39 9.87
CA LYS A 252 -9.79 -8.64 9.43
C LYS A 252 -8.65 -8.36 8.43
N ALA A 253 -8.88 -7.49 7.45
CA ALA A 253 -7.87 -7.06 6.47
C ALA A 253 -6.70 -6.32 7.13
N THR A 254 -6.98 -5.37 8.02
CA THR A 254 -5.97 -4.65 8.78
C THR A 254 -5.12 -5.61 9.60
N ASN A 255 -5.74 -6.51 10.38
CA ASN A 255 -4.99 -7.50 11.18
C ASN A 255 -4.17 -8.44 10.30
N TRP A 256 -4.74 -8.93 9.19
CA TRP A 256 -4.01 -9.76 8.25
C TRP A 256 -2.76 -9.04 7.70
N PHE A 257 -2.89 -7.77 7.31
CA PHE A 257 -1.77 -6.99 6.78
C PHE A 257 -0.70 -6.73 7.86
N ARG A 258 -1.13 -6.38 9.08
CA ARG A 258 -0.23 -6.14 10.22
C ARG A 258 0.61 -7.36 10.57
N GLU A 259 -0.01 -8.53 10.63
CA GLU A 259 0.66 -9.77 11.00
C GLU A 259 1.55 -10.29 9.87
N ASN A 260 1.00 -10.42 8.66
CA ASN A 260 1.66 -11.12 7.57
C ASN A 260 2.66 -10.24 6.82
N ILE A 261 2.42 -8.92 6.79
CA ILE A 261 3.25 -7.98 6.04
C ILE A 261 4.09 -7.16 7.00
N LEU A 262 3.50 -6.48 7.99
CA LEU A 262 4.28 -5.58 8.85
C LEU A 262 5.05 -6.28 9.98
N GLY A 263 4.67 -7.51 10.33
CA GLY A 263 5.27 -8.23 11.46
C GLY A 263 4.97 -7.57 12.82
N ILE A 264 3.88 -6.81 12.90
CA ILE A 264 3.42 -6.16 14.14
C ILE A 264 2.16 -6.84 14.66
N SER A 265 1.92 -6.74 15.97
CA SER A 265 0.78 -7.39 16.60
C SER A 265 -0.55 -6.93 15.98
N PRO A 266 -1.52 -7.86 15.87
CA PRO A 266 -2.88 -7.50 15.48
C PRO A 266 -3.46 -6.52 16.51
N VAL A 267 -4.47 -5.80 16.10
CA VAL A 267 -5.26 -4.96 17.00
C VAL A 267 -6.01 -5.90 17.96
N VAL A 268 -5.58 -5.94 19.23
CA VAL A 268 -6.15 -6.84 20.26
C VAL A 268 -7.56 -6.40 20.63
N THR A 269 -8.51 -7.33 20.48
CA THR A 269 -9.93 -7.14 20.78
C THR A 269 -10.25 -7.44 22.25
N ASP A 270 -10.02 -6.49 23.16
CA ASP A 270 -10.55 -6.62 24.52
C ASP A 270 -12.01 -6.13 24.60
N SER A 271 -12.85 -6.99 25.18
CA SER A 271 -14.26 -7.18 24.79
C SER A 271 -15.26 -6.12 25.24
N GLN A 272 -14.84 -5.02 25.88
CA GLN A 272 -15.81 -4.09 26.49
C GLN A 272 -15.65 -2.59 26.17
N SER A 273 -14.49 -2.12 25.71
CA SER A 273 -14.25 -0.66 25.55
C SER A 273 -14.18 -0.18 24.10
N GLN A 274 -13.94 -1.07 23.13
CA GLN A 274 -13.72 -0.71 21.71
C GLN A 274 -14.82 -1.19 20.75
N SER A 275 -15.86 -1.84 21.26
CA SER A 275 -16.96 -2.39 20.45
C SER A 275 -17.76 -1.35 19.66
N GLN A 276 -17.61 -0.05 19.91
CA GLN A 276 -18.26 1.01 19.13
C GLN A 276 -17.39 1.61 18.01
N LEU A 277 -16.06 1.63 18.15
CA LEU A 277 -15.16 2.18 17.13
C LEU A 277 -14.85 1.16 16.02
N GLN A 278 -14.83 -0.13 16.35
CA GLN A 278 -14.56 -1.25 15.42
C GLN A 278 -15.82 -1.74 14.66
N THR A 279 -17.00 -1.22 15.02
CA THR A 279 -18.25 -1.44 14.26
C THR A 279 -18.51 -0.37 13.22
N LEU A 280 -17.57 0.56 13.03
CA LEU A 280 -17.68 1.61 12.03
C LEU A 280 -16.74 1.28 10.87
N PRO A 281 -17.17 1.53 9.63
CA PRO A 281 -16.30 1.36 8.48
C PRO A 281 -15.05 2.25 8.63
N PRO A 282 -13.91 1.85 8.02
CA PRO A 282 -12.74 2.70 7.92
C PRO A 282 -13.08 4.12 7.49
N LYS A 283 -12.59 5.10 8.25
CA LYS A 283 -12.89 6.51 7.99
C LYS A 283 -11.93 7.18 7.01
N THR A 284 -10.74 6.60 6.79
CA THR A 284 -9.78 7.14 5.81
C THR A 284 -10.40 7.09 4.41
N PRO A 285 -10.68 8.24 3.77
CA PRO A 285 -11.11 8.23 2.38
C PRO A 285 -9.94 7.82 1.49
N ILE A 286 -10.18 6.98 0.47
CA ILE A 286 -9.17 6.53 -0.48
C ILE A 286 -9.54 7.03 -1.87
N TRP A 287 -8.61 7.67 -2.56
CA TRP A 287 -8.74 8.06 -3.95
C TRP A 287 -7.73 7.28 -4.80
N ILE A 288 -8.22 6.62 -5.83
CA ILE A 288 -7.44 5.80 -6.75
C ILE A 288 -7.66 6.35 -8.16
N ALA A 289 -6.56 6.64 -8.85
CA ALA A 289 -6.56 7.14 -10.21
C ALA A 289 -5.65 6.29 -11.09
N HIS A 290 -6.06 6.06 -12.33
CA HIS A 290 -5.27 5.27 -13.27
C HIS A 290 -5.48 5.73 -14.71
N GLY A 291 -4.48 5.52 -15.55
CA GLY A 291 -4.56 5.79 -16.99
C GLY A 291 -4.95 4.56 -17.79
N ALA A 292 -5.92 4.68 -18.70
CA ALA A 292 -6.41 3.56 -19.51
C ALA A 292 -5.36 3.03 -20.51
N LEU A 293 -4.34 3.84 -20.83
CA LEU A 293 -3.22 3.48 -21.71
C LEU A 293 -1.97 3.03 -20.95
N ASP A 294 -2.10 2.74 -19.65
CA ASP A 294 -0.98 2.28 -18.83
C ASP A 294 -0.58 0.83 -19.19
N GLU A 295 0.50 0.69 -19.94
CA GLU A 295 1.06 -0.62 -20.32
C GLU A 295 2.01 -1.19 -19.25
N HIS A 296 2.41 -0.42 -18.23
CA HIS A 296 3.35 -0.84 -17.20
C HIS A 296 2.65 -1.44 -15.99
N VAL A 297 1.58 -0.80 -15.54
CA VAL A 297 0.67 -1.29 -14.51
C VAL A 297 -0.70 -1.32 -15.15
N MET A 298 -1.16 -2.53 -15.49
CA MET A 298 -2.43 -2.68 -16.22
C MET A 298 -3.58 -2.01 -15.46
N PRO A 299 -4.49 -1.27 -16.14
CA PRO A 299 -5.57 -0.54 -15.50
C PRO A 299 -6.46 -1.41 -14.60
N GLN A 300 -6.61 -2.69 -14.98
CA GLN A 300 -7.32 -3.71 -14.19
C GLN A 300 -6.81 -3.79 -12.75
N PHE A 301 -5.52 -3.55 -12.50
CA PHE A 301 -4.95 -3.65 -11.16
C PHE A 301 -5.46 -2.57 -10.21
N ALA A 302 -5.70 -1.35 -10.70
CA ALA A 302 -6.31 -0.29 -9.90
C ALA A 302 -7.82 -0.50 -9.74
N GLU A 303 -8.51 -1.05 -10.74
CA GLU A 303 -9.91 -1.47 -10.59
C GLU A 303 -10.06 -2.56 -9.52
N ASP A 304 -9.20 -3.57 -9.55
CA ASP A 304 -9.21 -4.67 -8.58
C ASP A 304 -8.90 -4.15 -7.17
N ALA A 305 -7.98 -3.18 -7.06
CA ALA A 305 -7.70 -2.49 -5.81
C ALA A 305 -8.95 -1.78 -5.26
N ALA A 306 -9.62 -0.98 -6.10
CA ALA A 306 -10.84 -0.27 -5.72
C ALA A 306 -11.94 -1.24 -5.27
N LYS A 307 -12.28 -2.23 -6.11
CA LYS A 307 -13.29 -3.25 -5.81
C LYS A 307 -13.00 -4.01 -4.51
N THR A 308 -11.73 -4.33 -4.26
CA THR A 308 -11.32 -5.04 -3.03
C THR A 308 -11.49 -4.18 -1.80
N LEU A 309 -11.03 -2.93 -1.85
CA LEU A 309 -11.11 -2.00 -0.73
C LEU A 309 -12.56 -1.64 -0.39
N GLU A 310 -13.41 -1.44 -1.40
CA GLU A 310 -14.85 -1.20 -1.21
C GLU A 310 -15.53 -2.40 -0.55
N ARG A 311 -15.25 -3.63 -1.03
CA ARG A 311 -15.79 -4.87 -0.43
C ARG A 311 -15.35 -5.08 1.01
N LEU A 312 -14.13 -4.65 1.35
CA LEU A 312 -13.63 -4.70 2.72
C LEU A 312 -14.13 -3.53 3.58
N GLY A 313 -14.72 -2.50 2.96
CA GLY A 313 -15.50 -1.46 3.62
C GLY A 313 -14.88 -0.07 3.67
N TRP A 314 -13.78 0.17 2.95
CA TRP A 314 -13.24 1.51 2.78
C TRP A 314 -14.10 2.36 1.85
N ASN A 315 -14.12 3.67 2.10
CA ASN A 315 -14.69 4.65 1.17
C ASN A 315 -13.68 4.93 0.05
N VAL A 316 -13.97 4.47 -1.16
CA VAL A 316 -13.09 4.60 -2.32
C VAL A 316 -13.72 5.52 -3.37
N THR A 317 -12.92 6.41 -3.93
CA THR A 317 -13.22 7.14 -5.17
C THR A 317 -12.26 6.64 -6.24
N PHE A 318 -12.79 6.07 -7.32
CA PHE A 318 -12.00 5.54 -8.42
C PHE A 318 -12.17 6.40 -9.68
N MET A 319 -11.05 6.77 -10.30
CA MET A 319 -11.00 7.58 -11.51
C MET A 319 -10.15 6.87 -12.59
N MET A 320 -10.64 6.87 -13.83
CA MET A 320 -9.93 6.35 -14.99
C MET A 320 -9.81 7.46 -16.04
N TYR A 321 -8.62 7.62 -16.62
CA TYR A 321 -8.35 8.64 -17.64
C TYR A 321 -7.99 7.97 -18.98
N ASP A 322 -8.83 8.18 -20.00
CA ASP A 322 -8.75 7.47 -21.28
C ASP A 322 -7.43 7.68 -22.03
N ASP A 323 -6.84 8.87 -21.94
CA ASP A 323 -5.64 9.28 -22.70
C ASP A 323 -4.36 9.30 -21.85
N LEU A 324 -4.40 8.72 -20.64
CA LEU A 324 -3.27 8.70 -19.72
C LEU A 324 -2.54 7.36 -19.77
N ALA A 325 -1.20 7.41 -19.87
CA ALA A 325 -0.31 6.26 -19.77
C ALA A 325 0.19 6.08 -18.31
N HIS A 326 1.40 5.55 -18.09
CA HIS A 326 1.97 5.35 -16.75
C HIS A 326 2.56 6.63 -16.14
N TRP A 327 1.75 7.66 -15.98
CA TRP A 327 2.12 8.92 -15.34
C TRP A 327 0.88 9.59 -14.74
N PHE A 328 0.98 10.88 -14.40
CA PHE A 328 -0.18 11.72 -14.08
C PHE A 328 -0.45 12.79 -15.13
N MET A 329 -1.65 13.36 -15.13
CA MET A 329 -2.03 14.48 -16.02
C MET A 329 -2.69 15.66 -15.29
N PRO A 330 -2.78 16.86 -15.92
CA PRO A 330 -3.43 18.03 -15.32
C PRO A 330 -4.84 17.78 -14.80
N ASP A 331 -5.68 17.10 -15.59
CA ASP A 331 -7.07 16.81 -15.21
C ASP A 331 -7.13 15.88 -13.99
N GLU A 332 -6.24 14.88 -13.93
CA GLU A 332 -6.11 14.01 -12.77
C GLU A 332 -5.70 14.76 -11.50
N LEU A 333 -4.76 15.70 -11.62
CA LEU A 333 -4.39 16.55 -10.48
C LEU A 333 -5.51 17.52 -10.08
N ALA A 334 -6.34 17.95 -11.04
CA ALA A 334 -7.52 18.77 -10.77
C ALA A 334 -8.55 17.99 -9.95
N ASP A 335 -8.79 16.73 -10.30
CA ASP A 335 -9.68 15.83 -9.56
C ASP A 335 -9.10 15.45 -8.20
N LEU A 336 -7.78 15.26 -8.10
CA LEU A 336 -7.09 15.12 -6.81
C LEU A 336 -7.32 16.35 -5.93
N ALA A 337 -7.23 17.56 -6.48
CA ALA A 337 -7.52 18.77 -5.73
C ALA A 337 -8.96 18.82 -5.23
N ILE A 338 -9.94 18.38 -6.04
CA ILE A 338 -11.34 18.25 -5.60
C ILE A 338 -11.45 17.25 -4.44
N TYR A 339 -10.80 16.08 -4.55
CA TYR A 339 -10.75 15.10 -3.46
C TYR A 339 -10.17 15.69 -2.16
N LEU A 340 -9.05 16.41 -2.25
CA LEU A 340 -8.41 17.05 -1.10
C LEU A 340 -9.33 18.09 -0.45
N ASN A 341 -10.04 18.89 -1.24
CA ASN A 341 -10.96 19.88 -0.71
C ASN A 341 -12.21 19.24 -0.09
N VAL A 342 -12.88 18.36 -0.83
CA VAL A 342 -14.24 17.89 -0.50
C VAL A 342 -14.23 16.73 0.50
N LEU A 343 -13.32 15.76 0.33
CA LEU A 343 -13.31 14.54 1.15
C LEU A 343 -12.28 14.60 2.28
N VAL A 344 -11.14 15.25 2.06
CA VAL A 344 -10.14 15.45 3.12
C VAL A 344 -10.40 16.72 3.94
N GLY A 345 -11.06 17.73 3.36
CA GLY A 345 -11.35 18.99 4.05
C GLY A 345 -10.18 19.98 4.06
N VAL A 346 -9.29 19.91 3.06
CA VAL A 346 -8.19 20.85 2.89
C VAL A 346 -8.76 22.21 2.40
N PRO A 347 -8.56 23.31 3.14
CA PRO A 347 -9.01 24.63 2.72
C PRO A 347 -8.26 25.08 1.45
N ASP A 348 -9.00 25.49 0.43
CA ASP A 348 -8.48 26.13 -0.78
C ASP A 348 -8.62 27.66 -0.74
N GLU A 349 -7.93 28.33 -1.66
CA GLU A 349 -8.01 29.79 -1.89
C GLU A 349 -8.92 30.19 -3.09
N GLU A 350 -9.66 29.25 -3.67
CA GLU A 350 -10.56 29.51 -4.82
C GLU A 350 -11.89 30.20 -4.43
#